data_AF-A0A7C8YHW2-F1
#
_entry.id   AF-A0A7C8YHW2-F1
#
_cell.length_a   1.000
_cell.length_b   1.000
_cell.length_c   1.000
_cell.angle_alpha   90.00
_cell.angle_beta   90.00
_cell.angle_gamma   90.00
#
_symmetry.space_group_name_H-M   'P 1'
#
loop_
_entity.id
_entity.type
_entity.pdbx_description
1 polymer ?
#
loop_
_entity_poly.entity_id
_entity_poly.type
_entity_poly.pdbx_seq_one_letter_code
_entity_poly.pdbx_strand_id
1 'polypeptide(L)'
;MKQNPKRIGRTDISDLNDDAVVVWQHKNYLKVVLFMGLIFPTLVAGLGWGDWLGGFVYAGILRIFFVQQATFCVNSLAHWLGDQPFDDRNSPRDHVITALVTLG
;
A
#
# COMPACT_ATOMS: atom_id res chain seq x y z
N MET A 1 -6.21 12.98 13.73
CA MET A 1 -7.43 13.76 13.39
C MET A 1 -8.59 12.80 13.25
N LYS A 2 -9.60 12.83 14.13
CA LYS A 2 -10.82 12.03 13.94
C LYS A 2 -11.60 12.65 12.79
N GLN A 3 -11.60 12.00 11.64
CA GLN A 3 -12.36 12.46 10.47
C GLN A 3 -13.86 12.42 10.78
N ASN A 4 -14.58 13.48 10.41
CA ASN A 4 -16.00 13.63 10.72
C ASN A 4 -16.85 12.77 9.74
N PRO A 5 -17.50 11.70 10.22
CA PRO A 5 -18.18 10.72 9.35
C PRO A 5 -19.40 11.29 8.62
N LYS A 6 -19.87 12.50 8.97
CA LYS A 6 -21.00 13.16 8.29
C LYS A 6 -20.61 13.89 6.99
N ARG A 7 -19.31 14.10 6.73
CA ARG A 7 -18.81 14.77 5.51
C ARG A 7 -18.48 13.80 4.37
N ILE A 8 -18.38 12.52 4.67
CA ILE A 8 -18.07 11.47 3.69
C ILE A 8 -19.43 10.93 3.26
N GLY A 9 -19.86 11.25 2.04
CA GLY A 9 -21.02 10.56 1.46
C GLY A 9 -20.78 9.05 1.55
N ARG A 10 -21.81 8.26 1.88
CA ARG A 10 -21.69 6.80 1.82
C ARG A 10 -21.41 6.44 0.37
N THR A 11 -20.14 6.19 0.05
CA THR A 11 -19.76 5.58 -1.21
C THR A 11 -20.40 4.19 -1.24
N ASP A 12 -21.03 3.85 -2.36
CA ASP A 12 -21.55 2.52 -2.55
C ASP A 12 -20.39 1.52 -2.49
N ILE A 13 -20.51 0.52 -1.62
CA ILE A 13 -19.52 -0.55 -1.41
C ILE A 13 -20.15 -1.93 -1.69
N SER A 14 -21.31 -1.94 -2.36
CA SER A 14 -22.04 -3.18 -2.67
C SER A 14 -21.19 -4.12 -3.53
N ASP A 15 -20.41 -3.56 -4.46
CA ASP A 15 -19.48 -4.27 -5.32
C ASP A 15 -18.37 -5.02 -4.54
N LEU A 16 -17.77 -4.38 -3.54
CA LEU A 16 -16.75 -4.97 -2.69
C LEU A 16 -17.30 -6.06 -1.75
N ASN A 17 -18.58 -5.95 -1.36
CA ASN A 17 -19.24 -6.95 -0.52
C ASN A 17 -19.71 -8.17 -1.31
N ASP A 18 -20.03 -7.98 -2.60
CA ASP A 18 -20.44 -9.07 -3.49
C ASP A 18 -19.23 -9.89 -4.00
N ASP A 19 -18.02 -9.32 -3.99
CA ASP A 19 -16.80 -10.03 -4.34
C ASP A 19 -16.33 -10.96 -3.20
N ALA A 20 -16.49 -12.26 -3.42
CA ALA A 20 -16.09 -13.31 -2.48
C ALA A 20 -14.60 -13.31 -2.14
N VAL A 21 -13.72 -12.89 -3.07
CA VAL A 21 -12.26 -12.81 -2.86
C VAL A 21 -11.93 -11.67 -1.91
N VAL A 22 -12.55 -10.50 -2.11
CA VAL A 22 -12.37 -9.32 -1.25
C VAL A 22 -12.86 -9.63 0.17
N VAL A 23 -14.04 -10.24 0.30
CA VAL A 23 -14.59 -10.62 1.60
C VAL A 23 -13.71 -11.68 2.29
N TRP A 24 -13.17 -12.65 1.55
CA TRP A 24 -12.24 -13.63 2.12
C TRP A 24 -10.92 -12.99 2.59
N GLN A 25 -10.37 -12.07 1.78
CA GLN A 25 -9.15 -11.34 2.09
C GLN A 25 -9.35 -10.42 3.30
N HIS A 26 -10.50 -9.76 3.39
CA HIS A 26 -10.87 -8.94 4.55
C HIS A 26 -10.95 -9.77 5.84
N LYS A 27 -11.62 -10.94 5.78
CA LYS A 27 -11.73 -11.86 6.93
C LYS A 27 -10.39 -12.44 7.39
N ASN A 28 -9.47 -12.69 6.45
CA ASN A 28 -8.17 -13.31 6.73
C ASN A 28 -7.00 -12.31 6.66
N TYR A 29 -7.28 -11.02 6.68
CA TYR A 29 -6.33 -9.95 6.35
C TYR A 29 -5.00 -10.09 7.11
N LEU A 30 -5.06 -10.23 8.44
CA LEU A 30 -3.84 -10.35 9.26
C LEU A 30 -2.99 -11.57 8.88
N LYS A 31 -3.64 -12.71 8.59
CA LYS A 31 -2.93 -13.94 8.21
C LYS A 31 -2.26 -13.76 6.84
N VAL A 32 -2.99 -13.20 5.88
CA VAL A 32 -2.49 -12.97 4.51
C VAL A 32 -1.33 -11.98 4.53
N VAL A 33 -1.44 -10.87 5.26
CA VAL A 33 -0.39 -9.84 5.34
C VAL A 33 0.86 -10.38 6.01
N LEU A 34 0.76 -11.09 7.13
CA LEU A 34 1.93 -11.68 7.79
C LEU A 34 2.59 -12.75 6.92
N PHE A 35 1.78 -13.60 6.29
CA PHE A 35 2.29 -14.64 5.41
C PHE A 35 3.01 -14.05 4.19
N MET A 36 2.35 -13.19 3.42
CA MET A 36 2.91 -12.62 2.18
C MET A 36 3.99 -11.57 2.45
N GLY A 37 3.91 -10.88 3.59
CA GLY A 37 4.84 -9.81 3.96
C GLY A 37 6.15 -10.32 4.58
N LEU A 38 6.10 -11.36 5.41
CA LEU A 38 7.27 -11.84 6.17
C LEU A 38 7.64 -13.28 5.82
N ILE A 39 6.68 -14.20 5.85
CA ILE A 39 6.96 -15.64 5.74
C ILE A 39 7.37 -16.00 4.31
N PHE A 40 6.60 -15.55 3.32
CA PHE A 40 6.84 -15.82 1.91
C PHE A 40 8.21 -15.33 1.42
N PRO A 41 8.63 -14.07 1.62
CA PRO A 41 9.97 -13.63 1.20
C PRO A 41 11.09 -14.36 1.94
N THR A 42 10.88 -14.73 3.21
CA THR A 42 11.83 -15.53 3.99
C THR A 42 11.98 -16.95 3.41
N LEU A 43 10.87 -17.59 3.02
CA LEU A 43 10.90 -18.91 2.38
C LEU A 43 11.59 -18.86 1.01
N VAL A 44 11.32 -17.83 0.21
CA VAL A 44 11.93 -17.68 -1.11
C VAL A 44 13.45 -17.49 -1.00
N ALA A 45 13.90 -16.62 -0.09
CA ALA A 45 15.34 -16.42 0.15
C ALA A 45 16.02 -17.65 0.77
N GLY A 46 15.34 -18.29 1.73
CA GLY A 46 15.84 -19.48 2.43
C GLY A 46 15.94 -20.71 1.54
N LEU A 47 14.93 -20.98 0.70
CA LEU A 47 14.93 -22.13 -0.21
C LEU A 47 15.71 -21.87 -1.50
N GLY A 48 15.75 -20.63 -1.98
CA GLY A 48 16.46 -20.28 -3.21
C GLY A 48 17.97 -20.08 -3.00
N TRP A 49 18.35 -19.31 -1.98
CA TRP A 49 19.75 -18.90 -1.74
C TRP A 49 20.34 -19.47 -0.45
N GLY A 50 19.57 -20.24 0.32
CA GLY A 50 20.02 -20.76 1.63
C GLY A 50 20.05 -19.70 2.74
N ASP A 51 19.66 -18.46 2.45
CA ASP A 51 19.78 -17.33 3.38
C ASP A 51 18.42 -16.97 4.01
N TRP A 52 18.11 -17.67 5.09
CA TRP A 52 16.89 -17.48 5.87
C TRP A 52 16.88 -16.15 6.64
N LEU A 53 18.03 -15.75 7.19
CA LEU A 53 18.12 -14.55 8.01
C LEU A 53 18.08 -13.29 7.11
N GLY A 54 18.77 -13.34 5.97
CA GLY A 54 18.72 -12.28 4.97
C GLY A 54 17.32 -12.10 4.38
N GLY A 55 16.62 -13.21 4.10
CA GLY A 55 15.22 -13.19 3.69
C GLY A 55 14.30 -12.49 4.67
N PHE A 56 14.42 -12.82 5.95
CA PHE A 56 13.57 -12.24 6.99
C PHE A 56 13.86 -10.75 7.22
N VAL A 57 15.14 -10.39 7.36
CA VAL A 57 15.54 -9.02 7.72
C VAL A 57 15.44 -8.08 6.52
N TYR A 58 16.03 -8.43 5.38
CA TYR A 58 16.07 -7.53 4.23
C TYR A 58 14.79 -7.60 3.40
N ALA A 59 14.38 -8.80 2.98
CA ALA A 59 13.22 -8.96 2.10
C ALA A 59 11.87 -8.87 2.83
N GLY A 60 11.83 -9.19 4.13
CA GLY A 60 10.67 -8.99 5.00
C GLY A 60 10.63 -7.59 5.61
N ILE A 61 11.41 -7.39 6.68
CA ILE A 61 11.30 -6.20 7.55
C ILE A 61 11.70 -4.91 6.83
N LEU A 62 12.92 -4.84 6.27
CA LEU A 62 13.41 -3.61 5.64
C LEU A 62 12.57 -3.23 4.43
N ARG A 63 12.20 -4.20 3.59
CA ARG A 63 11.29 -3.96 2.47
C ARG A 63 9.97 -3.35 2.93
N ILE A 64 9.29 -3.95 3.93
CA ILE A 64 8.02 -3.42 4.45
C ILE A 64 8.23 -2.00 4.98
N PHE A 65 9.31 -1.75 5.72
CA PHE A 65 9.62 -0.42 6.24
C PHE A 65 9.79 0.60 5.11
N PHE A 66 10.62 0.32 4.11
CA PHE A 66 10.85 1.24 2.98
C PHE A 66 9.57 1.50 2.17
N VAL A 67 8.78 0.46 1.90
CA VAL A 67 7.49 0.63 1.21
C VAL A 67 6.55 1.50 2.03
N GLN A 68 6.46 1.26 3.35
CA GLN A 68 5.62 2.06 4.24
C GLN A 68 6.08 3.53 4.29
N GLN A 69 7.38 3.78 4.37
CA GLN A 69 7.95 5.13 4.34
C GLN A 69 7.71 5.80 2.98
N ALA A 70 7.85 5.08 1.87
CA ALA A 70 7.56 5.59 0.54
C ALA A 70 6.08 5.97 0.40
N THR A 71 5.15 5.10 0.83
CA THR A 71 3.72 5.41 0.84
C THR A 71 3.39 6.63 1.69
N PHE A 72 3.97 6.76 2.89
CA PHE A 72 3.78 7.95 3.73
C PHE A 72 4.42 9.20 3.14
N CYS A 73 5.60 9.07 2.52
CA CYS A 73 6.27 10.16 1.83
C CYS A 73 5.42 10.68 0.68
N VAL A 74 4.89 9.80 -0.17
CA VAL A 74 3.99 10.18 -1.27
C VAL A 74 2.72 10.84 -0.74
N ASN A 75 2.11 10.31 0.32
CA ASN A 75 0.94 10.92 0.95
C ASN A 75 1.23 12.33 1.49
N SER A 76 2.45 12.60 1.97
CA SER A 76 2.86 13.94 2.41
C SER A 76 3.25 14.85 1.23
N LEU A 77 3.98 14.31 0.25
CA LEU A 77 4.51 15.04 -0.90
C LEU A 77 3.41 15.46 -1.88
N ALA A 78 2.39 14.63 -2.10
CA ALA A 78 1.22 14.99 -2.88
C ALA A 78 0.46 16.19 -2.30
N HIS A 79 0.62 16.45 -0.99
CA HIS A 79 0.07 17.62 -0.31
C HIS A 79 1.06 18.79 -0.18
N TRP A 80 2.36 18.60 -0.43
CA TRP A 80 3.40 19.63 -0.25
C TRP A 80 4.03 20.13 -1.56
N LEU A 81 4.06 19.32 -2.64
CA LEU A 81 4.68 19.68 -3.91
C LEU A 81 3.67 19.65 -5.06
N GLY A 82 3.21 20.84 -5.46
CA GLY A 82 2.61 21.05 -6.77
C GLY A 82 1.91 22.40 -6.93
N ASP A 83 2.18 23.05 -8.08
CA ASP A 83 1.39 24.14 -8.67
C ASP A 83 0.39 23.59 -9.70
N GLN A 84 -0.76 24.25 -9.81
CA GLN A 84 -2.05 23.72 -10.32
C GLN A 84 -2.23 24.08 -11.81
N PRO A 85 -2.14 23.14 -12.78
CA PRO A 85 -2.21 23.50 -14.19
C PRO A 85 -3.53 23.16 -14.88
N PHE A 86 -4.47 22.43 -14.24
CA PHE A 86 -5.73 22.04 -14.88
C PHE A 86 -6.91 22.15 -13.91
N ASP A 87 -7.59 23.29 -14.00
CA ASP A 87 -8.96 23.60 -13.53
C ASP A 87 -9.29 23.35 -12.04
N ASP A 88 -9.95 24.35 -11.44
CA ASP A 88 -10.04 24.61 -9.98
C ASP A 88 -10.94 23.64 -9.18
N ARG A 89 -11.23 22.43 -9.67
CA ARG A 89 -12.22 21.54 -9.03
C ARG A 89 -11.86 20.07 -8.84
N ASN A 90 -10.71 19.55 -9.33
CA ASN A 90 -10.33 18.15 -9.10
C ASN A 90 -8.81 17.98 -8.86
N SER A 91 -8.44 17.30 -7.76
CA SER A 91 -7.06 17.18 -7.28
C SER A 91 -6.40 15.81 -7.53
N PRO A 92 -6.05 15.46 -8.77
CA PRO A 92 -4.90 14.57 -8.97
C PRO A 92 -3.86 15.23 -9.87
N ARG A 93 -2.63 15.40 -9.35
CA ARG A 93 -1.47 15.82 -10.13
C ARG A 93 -0.60 14.60 -10.42
N ASP A 94 -0.50 14.23 -11.68
CA ASP A 94 0.38 13.16 -12.12
C ASP A 94 1.84 13.62 -12.09
N HIS A 95 2.68 12.91 -11.33
CA HIS A 95 4.13 13.10 -11.35
C HIS A 95 4.82 11.79 -11.75
N VAL A 96 5.71 11.87 -12.75
CA VAL A 96 6.45 10.73 -13.32
C VAL A 96 7.35 10.04 -12.29
N ILE A 97 7.79 10.76 -11.26
CA ILE A 97 8.63 10.23 -10.17
C ILE A 97 7.80 9.36 -9.22
N THR A 98 6.53 9.72 -8.97
CA THR A 98 5.62 8.88 -8.18
C THR A 98 5.32 7.57 -8.91
N ALA A 99 5.02 7.61 -10.21
CA ALA A 99 4.77 6.41 -11.03
C ALA A 99 5.96 5.42 -11.04
N LEU A 100 7.20 5.95 -11.02
CA LEU A 100 8.40 5.11 -10.98
C LEU A 100 8.64 4.47 -9.60
N VAL A 101 8.22 5.14 -8.52
CA VAL A 101 8.35 4.64 -7.14
C VAL A 101 7.18 3.70 -6.77
N THR A 102 6.01 3.85 -7.39
CA THR A 102 4.83 3.03 -7.13
C THR A 102 4.66 1.85 -8.10
N LEU A 103 5.52 1.71 -9.12
CA LEU A 103 5.31 0.76 -10.25
C LEU A 103 3.94 0.95 -10.91
N GLY A 104 3.49 2.21 -11.06
CA GLY A 104 2.15 2.57 -11.53
C GLY A 104 1.52 3.67 -10.70
#